data_AF-A0A2N6P388-F1
#
_entry.id   AF-A0A2N6P388-F1
#
_cell.length_a   1.000
_cell.length_b   1.000
_cell.length_c   1.000
_cell.angle_alpha   90.00
_cell.angle_beta   90.00
_cell.angle_gamma   90.00
#
_symmetry.space_group_name_H-M   'P 1'
#
loop_
_entity.id
_entity.type
_entity.pdbx_description
1 polymer ?
#
loop_
_entity_poly.entity_id
_entity_poly.type
_entity_poly.pdbx_seq_one_letter_code
_entity_poly.pdbx_strand_id
1 'polypeptide(L)'
;MHPALLGYLTGTIAVSTVAASISTPQKPINPAQLDIPVTILADTNRDGLVDDLDTYGKHAWTTHHGAIFLPNIGDELHRCHVDDGVGTPLSNWELAACNDAAGDVLINSTLAAPVKTLPLADLSKNATARILVQPPSAAENVRLFWKHRNEGSSSDWALVKSELQFNSTALSAGLTLAIDARHLVTDKTVWDGLVNIKIEVTDVMRSGSDFVAMRQAPVLLHHHRQSMEAVVTMQTVESKWQGAFVNTLGAIIHKLKPAVPLITLNDSRDIWAQDLMEPAFASMPGRNGPISIRVLLRSPQSTRPNGRLVFEQLRGAGVGGWQPGPESGFGWEEINSGGNIETIPPYTSRSGVSYKNGRVILGKHYDKYPAASLTKFLEAQREQTPLYLEAGWLVAGHVDEFVQFLPSNNTIGFRVAVPDTRSAMRFLKHINETGHGTVPFLSFKGNLTDDNWPIFADHELPNKTVEALLAEESFVKTNAYAQKFIDRNVEILLEELPISDADVLRVPSLWRDQTYDWLADPDGLPARLHHTIPGERQLQGFFPLAVNGLVLDQHYICPKPFGPRVDGVDVFEREIGKVYTEAGFNVVFIDDYMSHHVRGGEVHCGTNSLRHTNVEWWKTN
;
A
#
# COMPACT_ATOMS: atom_id res chain seq x y z
N MET A 1 -71.67 -21.90 8.61
CA MET A 1 -72.83 -22.75 8.96
C MET A 1 -72.33 -23.95 9.75
N HIS A 2 -72.84 -24.16 10.97
CA HIS A 2 -72.91 -25.49 11.61
C HIS A 2 -74.23 -26.17 11.17
N PRO A 3 -74.31 -27.52 11.13
CA PRO A 3 -74.56 -28.39 12.31
C PRO A 3 -73.42 -29.43 12.52
N ALA A 4 -73.14 -30.06 13.69
CA ALA A 4 -73.95 -30.62 14.80
C ALA A 4 -74.59 -32.00 14.45
N LEU A 5 -74.72 -33.05 15.29
CA LEU A 5 -74.12 -33.49 16.59
C LEU A 5 -74.57 -34.97 16.87
N LEU A 6 -74.38 -35.51 18.10
CA LEU A 6 -74.78 -36.84 18.68
C LEU A 6 -73.79 -38.03 18.45
N GLY A 7 -73.56 -39.00 19.37
CA GLY A 7 -74.13 -39.35 20.70
C GLY A 7 -74.95 -40.67 20.66
N TYR A 8 -74.91 -41.65 21.57
CA TYR A 8 -74.31 -41.91 22.91
C TYR A 8 -73.74 -43.38 22.97
N LEU A 9 -72.68 -43.75 23.73
CA LEU A 9 -72.54 -44.09 25.17
C LEU A 9 -73.14 -45.47 25.64
N THR A 10 -72.47 -46.12 26.61
CA THR A 10 -72.73 -47.42 27.31
C THR A 10 -72.25 -48.72 26.59
N GLY A 11 -71.61 -49.72 27.24
CA GLY A 11 -70.97 -49.79 28.57
C GLY A 11 -70.59 -51.23 29.01
N THR A 12 -69.56 -51.40 29.87
CA THR A 12 -69.26 -52.61 30.75
C THR A 12 -69.02 -53.99 30.09
N ILE A 13 -68.24 -54.97 30.58
CA ILE A 13 -67.46 -55.22 31.83
C ILE A 13 -66.17 -56.03 31.49
N ALA A 14 -65.21 -56.09 32.42
CA ALA A 14 -63.87 -56.67 32.23
C ALA A 14 -63.76 -58.21 32.31
N VAL A 15 -62.67 -58.76 31.74
CA VAL A 15 -61.96 -59.95 32.26
C VAL A 15 -60.46 -59.64 32.30
N SER A 16 -59.80 -60.02 33.39
CA SER A 16 -58.40 -59.71 33.71
C SER A 16 -57.44 -60.82 33.26
N THR A 17 -56.32 -60.45 32.66
CA THR A 17 -55.09 -61.28 32.64
C THR A 17 -53.96 -60.54 33.37
N VAL A 18 -53.59 -61.06 34.54
CA VAL A 18 -52.49 -60.53 35.35
C VAL A 18 -51.17 -60.99 34.74
N ALA A 19 -50.44 -60.06 34.12
CA ALA A 19 -49.02 -60.21 33.84
C ALA A 19 -48.22 -59.39 34.86
N ALA A 20 -47.52 -60.06 35.76
CA ALA A 20 -46.71 -59.41 36.78
C ALA A 20 -45.42 -58.83 36.15
N SER A 21 -45.41 -57.54 35.84
CA SER A 21 -44.20 -56.81 35.51
C SER A 21 -43.51 -56.33 36.79
N ILE A 22 -42.32 -56.89 37.07
CA ILE A 22 -41.47 -56.45 38.17
C ILE A 22 -40.90 -55.07 37.82
N SER A 23 -41.47 -54.01 38.39
CA SER A 23 -40.92 -52.66 38.27
C SER A 23 -39.70 -52.50 39.19
N THR A 24 -38.51 -52.78 38.68
CA THR A 24 -37.28 -52.25 39.29
C THR A 24 -37.29 -50.72 39.14
N PRO A 25 -36.91 -49.95 40.17
CA PRO A 25 -36.76 -48.51 40.02
C PRO A 25 -35.52 -48.23 39.15
N GLN A 26 -35.74 -48.05 37.84
CA GLN A 26 -34.73 -47.43 36.99
C GLN A 26 -34.49 -46.00 37.49
N LYS A 27 -33.42 -45.85 38.27
CA LYS A 27 -32.79 -44.55 38.53
C LYS A 27 -32.61 -43.86 37.16
N PRO A 28 -33.06 -42.62 36.97
CA PRO A 28 -32.92 -41.96 35.68
C PRO A 28 -31.44 -41.92 35.33
N ILE A 29 -31.07 -42.62 34.25
CA ILE A 29 -29.73 -42.53 33.69
C ILE A 29 -29.67 -41.15 33.06
N ASN A 30 -29.02 -40.23 33.76
CA ASN A 30 -28.66 -38.93 33.18
C ASN A 30 -27.89 -39.23 31.88
N PRO A 31 -28.29 -38.70 30.71
CA PRO A 31 -27.57 -38.97 29.48
C PRO A 31 -26.10 -38.59 29.70
N ALA A 32 -25.19 -39.53 29.41
CA ALA A 32 -23.77 -39.26 29.59
C ALA A 32 -23.42 -38.02 28.77
N GLN A 33 -22.77 -37.04 29.40
CA GLN A 33 -22.37 -35.81 28.72
C GLN A 33 -21.22 -36.14 27.76
N LEU A 34 -21.60 -36.47 26.52
CA LEU A 34 -20.67 -36.83 25.45
C LEU A 34 -19.89 -35.62 24.94
N ASP A 35 -20.33 -34.40 25.25
CA ASP A 35 -19.64 -33.18 24.85
C ASP A 35 -18.48 -32.83 25.80
N ILE A 36 -17.38 -32.37 25.22
CA ILE A 36 -16.25 -31.74 25.90
C ILE A 36 -16.36 -30.23 25.66
N PRO A 37 -16.42 -29.37 26.70
CA PRO A 37 -16.49 -27.92 26.54
C PRO A 37 -15.11 -27.37 26.15
N VAL A 38 -14.79 -27.42 24.86
CA VAL A 38 -13.53 -26.91 24.30
C VAL A 38 -13.63 -25.40 24.09
N THR A 39 -12.54 -24.67 24.34
CA THR A 39 -12.48 -23.23 24.09
C THR A 39 -11.11 -22.84 23.53
N ILE A 40 -11.09 -22.24 22.34
CA ILE A 40 -9.95 -21.55 21.72
C ILE A 40 -10.25 -20.05 21.58
N LEU A 41 -9.24 -19.22 21.76
CA LEU A 41 -9.33 -17.76 21.84
C LEU A 41 -8.16 -17.12 21.07
N ALA A 42 -8.39 -15.95 20.49
CA ALA A 42 -7.41 -15.04 19.92
C ALA A 42 -7.92 -13.60 20.16
N ASP A 43 -7.10 -12.58 19.92
CA ASP A 43 -7.47 -11.16 20.14
C ASP A 43 -8.56 -10.70 19.16
N THR A 44 -9.82 -10.97 19.50
CA THR A 44 -11.00 -10.74 18.67
C THR A 44 -11.66 -9.40 18.97
N ASN A 45 -11.51 -8.90 20.20
CA ASN A 45 -11.95 -7.56 20.58
C ASN A 45 -10.98 -6.45 20.11
N ARG A 46 -9.74 -6.82 19.72
CA ARG A 46 -8.66 -5.97 19.18
C ARG A 46 -8.04 -5.01 20.20
N ASP A 47 -7.92 -5.45 21.45
CA ASP A 47 -7.26 -4.70 22.53
C ASP A 47 -5.78 -5.06 22.75
N GLY A 48 -5.26 -6.06 22.04
CA GLY A 48 -3.88 -6.52 22.13
C GLY A 48 -3.60 -7.55 23.22
N LEU A 49 -4.65 -8.12 23.84
CA LEU A 49 -4.61 -9.24 24.77
C LEU A 49 -5.38 -10.44 24.19
N VAL A 50 -5.27 -11.60 24.86
CA VAL A 50 -6.12 -12.75 24.58
C VAL A 50 -6.67 -13.25 25.90
N ASP A 51 -7.95 -13.00 26.16
CA ASP A 51 -8.60 -13.34 27.43
C ASP A 51 -10.06 -13.79 27.26
N ASP A 52 -10.81 -13.90 28.36
CA ASP A 52 -12.16 -14.46 28.34
C ASP A 52 -13.16 -13.54 27.62
N LEU A 53 -12.85 -12.25 27.46
CA LEU A 53 -13.63 -11.29 26.67
C LEU A 53 -13.69 -11.68 25.19
N ASP A 54 -12.67 -12.38 24.68
CA ASP A 54 -12.62 -12.94 23.32
C ASP A 54 -13.54 -14.14 23.09
N THR A 55 -14.34 -14.53 24.07
CA THR A 55 -15.33 -15.59 23.89
C THR A 55 -16.51 -15.12 23.01
N TYR A 56 -16.85 -13.83 23.08
CA TYR A 56 -17.96 -13.26 22.31
C TYR A 56 -17.61 -13.17 20.82
N GLY A 57 -18.52 -13.60 19.92
CA GLY A 57 -18.42 -13.33 18.48
C GLY A 57 -17.24 -13.97 17.71
N LYS A 58 -16.32 -14.67 18.38
CA LYS A 58 -15.05 -15.19 17.83
C LYS A 58 -15.16 -16.12 16.61
N HIS A 59 -16.33 -16.71 16.40
CA HIS A 59 -16.62 -17.60 15.27
C HIS A 59 -16.82 -16.86 13.93
N ALA A 60 -16.79 -15.53 13.94
CA ALA A 60 -16.93 -14.70 12.74
C ALA A 60 -15.91 -13.55 12.72
N TRP A 61 -15.37 -13.27 11.54
CA TRP A 61 -14.56 -12.08 11.29
C TRP A 61 -15.41 -11.00 10.60
N THR A 62 -15.34 -9.77 11.09
CA THR A 62 -16.07 -8.60 10.59
C THR A 62 -15.18 -7.36 10.60
N THR A 63 -15.65 -6.26 10.00
CA THR A 63 -14.94 -4.97 10.05
C THR A 63 -14.70 -4.46 11.48
N HIS A 64 -15.53 -4.85 12.46
CA HIS A 64 -15.46 -4.37 13.86
C HIS A 64 -14.92 -5.40 14.87
N HIS A 65 -14.90 -6.69 14.51
CA HIS A 65 -14.63 -7.79 15.45
C HIS A 65 -13.95 -8.96 14.75
N GLY A 66 -13.14 -9.72 15.48
CA GLY A 66 -12.39 -10.88 14.98
C GLY A 66 -10.91 -10.56 14.80
N ALA A 67 -10.07 -11.55 15.05
CA ALA A 67 -8.64 -11.36 15.26
C ALA A 67 -7.86 -11.11 13.96
N ILE A 68 -6.68 -10.49 14.11
CA ILE A 68 -5.83 -10.06 13.00
C ILE A 68 -4.44 -10.67 13.19
N PHE A 69 -3.81 -11.14 12.10
CA PHE A 69 -2.43 -11.64 12.10
C PHE A 69 -1.61 -11.05 10.95
N LEU A 70 -0.29 -10.94 11.16
CA LEU A 70 0.60 -10.32 10.17
C LEU A 70 1.24 -11.34 9.21
N PRO A 71 1.65 -10.90 8.02
CA PRO A 71 2.70 -11.58 7.26
C PRO A 71 4.06 -11.40 7.95
N ASN A 72 4.75 -12.50 8.24
CA ASN A 72 6.07 -12.48 8.88
C ASN A 72 7.20 -12.46 7.83
N ILE A 73 7.09 -11.53 6.88
CA ILE A 73 7.90 -11.50 5.65
C ILE A 73 9.15 -10.60 5.74
N GLY A 74 9.61 -10.28 6.95
CA GLY A 74 10.84 -9.54 7.20
C GLY A 74 12.10 -10.39 7.03
N ASP A 75 13.23 -9.84 7.44
CA ASP A 75 14.50 -10.55 7.59
C ASP A 75 15.21 -10.12 8.89
N GLU A 76 14.63 -10.53 10.02
CA GLU A 76 15.03 -10.18 11.41
C GLU A 76 16.50 -10.47 11.70
N LEU A 77 17.06 -11.50 11.06
CA LEU A 77 18.44 -11.95 11.29
C LEU A 77 19.39 -11.64 10.12
N HIS A 78 18.95 -10.83 9.13
CA HIS A 78 19.72 -10.49 7.92
C HIS A 78 20.32 -11.74 7.24
N ARG A 79 19.48 -12.78 7.12
CA ARG A 79 19.81 -14.13 6.66
C ARG A 79 19.47 -14.36 5.18
N CYS A 80 18.89 -13.38 4.50
CA CYS A 80 18.57 -13.44 3.08
C CYS A 80 19.65 -12.78 2.23
N HIS A 81 20.56 -13.61 1.70
CA HIS A 81 21.60 -13.20 0.77
C HIS A 81 21.03 -12.64 -0.55
N VAL A 82 21.87 -11.87 -1.25
CA VAL A 82 21.59 -11.31 -2.58
C VAL A 82 22.25 -12.09 -3.71
N ASP A 83 23.29 -12.86 -3.39
CA ASP A 83 24.02 -13.77 -4.26
C ASP A 83 23.89 -15.23 -3.78
N ASP A 84 24.14 -16.18 -4.68
CA ASP A 84 24.27 -17.59 -4.37
C ASP A 84 25.61 -17.94 -3.69
N GLY A 85 25.81 -19.22 -3.36
CA GLY A 85 27.03 -19.72 -2.71
C GLY A 85 28.32 -19.64 -3.55
N VAL A 86 28.27 -19.20 -4.81
CA VAL A 86 29.44 -18.96 -5.67
C VAL A 86 29.56 -17.49 -6.14
N GLY A 87 28.67 -16.61 -5.68
CA GLY A 87 28.68 -15.17 -6.02
C GLY A 87 27.90 -14.80 -7.27
N THR A 88 26.93 -15.63 -7.70
CA THR A 88 25.99 -15.27 -8.77
C THR A 88 24.80 -14.49 -8.17
N PRO A 89 24.43 -13.31 -8.70
CA PRO A 89 23.26 -12.58 -8.24
C PRO A 89 21.97 -13.39 -8.38
N LEU A 90 21.18 -13.46 -7.31
CA LEU A 90 19.91 -14.18 -7.27
C LEU A 90 18.86 -13.52 -8.15
N SER A 91 17.95 -14.31 -8.72
CA SER A 91 16.79 -13.78 -9.45
C SER A 91 15.82 -13.03 -8.54
N ASN A 92 14.97 -12.17 -9.12
CA ASN A 92 13.90 -11.48 -8.36
C ASN A 92 13.01 -12.46 -7.55
N TRP A 93 12.82 -13.68 -8.06
CA TRP A 93 12.04 -14.73 -7.39
C TRP A 93 12.77 -15.35 -6.21
N GLU A 94 14.06 -15.65 -6.34
CA GLU A 94 14.89 -16.18 -5.25
C GLU A 94 15.09 -15.12 -4.15
N LEU A 95 15.29 -13.86 -4.53
CA LEU A 95 15.31 -12.72 -3.62
C LEU A 95 14.00 -12.66 -2.80
N ALA A 96 12.85 -12.67 -3.47
CA ALA A 96 11.54 -12.58 -2.80
C ALA A 96 11.16 -13.83 -1.98
N ALA A 97 11.62 -15.02 -2.39
CA ALA A 97 11.34 -16.28 -1.71
C ALA A 97 12.00 -16.37 -0.33
N CYS A 98 13.05 -15.59 -0.05
CA CYS A 98 13.66 -15.52 1.27
C CYS A 98 13.04 -14.44 2.16
N ASN A 99 12.51 -14.87 3.29
CA ASN A 99 12.02 -14.05 4.39
C ASN A 99 11.84 -14.91 5.66
N ASP A 100 11.53 -14.33 6.82
CA ASP A 100 11.36 -15.06 8.09
C ASP A 100 10.22 -16.09 8.09
N ALA A 101 9.28 -15.98 7.16
CA ALA A 101 8.21 -16.95 6.97
C ALA A 101 8.54 -18.11 6.01
N ALA A 102 9.65 -18.03 5.27
CA ALA A 102 10.03 -19.04 4.28
C ALA A 102 10.30 -20.45 4.85
N GLY A 103 10.64 -20.56 6.14
CA GLY A 103 10.92 -21.83 6.82
C GLY A 103 9.84 -22.27 7.82
N ASP A 104 10.11 -23.37 8.52
CA ASP A 104 9.25 -23.95 9.57
C ASP A 104 9.68 -23.52 10.99
N VAL A 105 10.45 -22.44 11.12
CA VAL A 105 10.93 -21.86 12.39
C VAL A 105 10.30 -20.49 12.58
N LEU A 106 9.75 -20.23 13.77
CA LEU A 106 9.28 -18.90 14.15
C LEU A 106 10.46 -18.04 14.59
N ILE A 107 11.03 -17.29 13.63
CA ILE A 107 12.20 -16.42 13.85
C ILE A 107 11.78 -15.17 14.62
N ASN A 108 10.99 -14.28 14.01
CA ASN A 108 10.41 -13.14 14.70
C ASN A 108 9.04 -13.53 15.28
N SER A 109 9.01 -13.88 16.57
CA SER A 109 7.77 -14.20 17.29
C SER A 109 6.91 -12.98 17.65
N THR A 110 7.42 -11.75 17.50
CA THR A 110 6.65 -10.53 17.81
C THR A 110 5.63 -10.20 16.73
N LEU A 111 5.85 -10.66 15.49
CA LEU A 111 4.92 -10.50 14.37
C LEU A 111 3.85 -11.62 14.29
N ALA A 112 3.95 -12.66 15.12
CA ALA A 112 2.96 -13.74 15.15
C ALA A 112 1.83 -13.44 16.16
N ALA A 113 0.58 -13.51 15.72
CA ALA A 113 -0.59 -13.22 16.55
C ALA A 113 -0.82 -14.34 17.57
N PRO A 114 -1.06 -14.02 18.85
CA PRO A 114 -1.30 -15.03 19.88
C PRO A 114 -2.65 -15.72 19.70
N VAL A 115 -2.66 -17.04 19.91
CA VAL A 115 -3.88 -17.87 20.00
C VAL A 115 -3.71 -18.78 21.23
N LYS A 116 -4.77 -19.05 21.99
CA LYS A 116 -4.70 -19.94 23.17
C LYS A 116 -5.90 -20.85 23.30
N THR A 117 -5.74 -22.02 23.93
CA THR A 117 -6.87 -22.82 24.40
C THR A 117 -7.01 -22.71 25.92
N LEU A 118 -8.23 -22.74 26.44
CA LEU A 118 -8.44 -22.84 27.88
C LEU A 118 -8.06 -24.24 28.40
N PRO A 119 -7.63 -24.37 29.67
CA PRO A 119 -7.39 -25.66 30.31
C PRO A 119 -8.64 -26.56 30.34
N LEU A 120 -8.47 -27.84 29.99
CA LEU A 120 -9.54 -28.83 30.02
C LEU A 120 -9.46 -29.74 31.26
N ALA A 121 -10.52 -29.71 32.06
CA ALA A 121 -10.72 -30.59 33.21
C ALA A 121 -11.36 -31.94 32.81
N ASP A 122 -11.31 -32.92 33.73
CA ASP A 122 -12.00 -34.21 33.64
C ASP A 122 -11.77 -34.99 32.33
N LEU A 123 -10.52 -34.95 31.84
CA LEU A 123 -10.06 -35.75 30.70
C LEU A 123 -9.46 -37.09 31.16
N SER A 124 -9.74 -38.18 30.44
CA SER A 124 -9.01 -39.43 30.65
C SER A 124 -7.58 -39.35 30.07
N LYS A 125 -6.71 -40.31 30.44
CA LYS A 125 -5.36 -40.43 29.86
C LYS A 125 -5.36 -40.71 28.35
N ASN A 126 -6.49 -41.13 27.79
CA ASN A 126 -6.66 -41.41 26.37
C ASN A 126 -7.18 -40.17 25.60
N ALA A 127 -7.42 -39.04 26.28
CA ALA A 127 -7.84 -37.83 25.62
C ALA A 127 -6.74 -37.31 24.69
N THR A 128 -7.11 -37.04 23.44
CA THR A 128 -6.25 -36.44 22.44
C THR A 128 -6.95 -35.27 21.75
N ALA A 129 -6.16 -34.36 21.19
CA ALA A 129 -6.68 -33.31 20.32
C ALA A 129 -5.76 -33.08 19.12
N ARG A 130 -6.33 -32.47 18.09
CA ARG A 130 -5.63 -31.92 16.92
C ARG A 130 -6.08 -30.49 16.69
N ILE A 131 -5.20 -29.68 16.11
CA ILE A 131 -5.53 -28.33 15.67
C ILE A 131 -5.42 -28.29 14.15
N LEU A 132 -6.40 -27.67 13.51
CA LEU A 132 -6.58 -27.61 12.07
C LEU A 132 -6.70 -26.14 11.64
N VAL A 133 -5.94 -25.76 10.62
CA VAL A 133 -6.18 -24.53 9.86
C VAL A 133 -7.27 -24.83 8.83
N GLN A 134 -8.33 -24.03 8.79
CA GLN A 134 -9.42 -24.17 7.84
C GLN A 134 -9.68 -22.85 7.08
N PRO A 135 -10.02 -22.89 5.77
CA PRO A 135 -10.08 -24.07 4.91
C PRO A 135 -8.68 -24.68 4.68
N PRO A 136 -8.55 -25.96 4.25
CA PRO A 136 -7.23 -26.59 4.04
C PRO A 136 -6.33 -25.84 3.04
N SER A 137 -6.91 -25.14 2.05
CA SER A 137 -6.19 -24.27 1.12
C SER A 137 -5.49 -23.08 1.78
N ALA A 138 -5.85 -22.73 3.02
CA ALA A 138 -5.16 -21.71 3.80
C ALA A 138 -3.84 -22.22 4.40
N ALA A 139 -3.67 -23.53 4.57
CA ALA A 139 -2.58 -24.11 5.37
C ALA A 139 -1.18 -23.88 4.78
N GLU A 140 -1.07 -23.65 3.46
CA GLU A 140 0.19 -23.27 2.80
C GLU A 140 0.50 -21.78 2.94
N ASN A 141 -0.51 -20.95 3.24
CA ASN A 141 -0.41 -19.49 3.31
C ASN A 141 -0.18 -18.96 4.74
N VAL A 142 -0.31 -19.81 5.75
CA VAL A 142 -0.08 -19.47 7.16
C VAL A 142 0.80 -20.50 7.86
N ARG A 143 1.37 -20.13 9.01
CA ARG A 143 2.08 -21.05 9.90
C ARG A 143 1.50 -20.92 11.30
N LEU A 144 1.10 -22.03 11.89
CA LEU A 144 0.63 -22.08 13.28
C LEU A 144 1.68 -22.78 14.14
N PHE A 145 2.15 -22.13 15.18
CA PHE A 145 3.16 -22.66 16.09
C PHE A 145 2.56 -22.96 17.47
N TRP A 146 3.09 -23.99 18.13
CA TRP A 146 2.78 -24.33 19.52
C TRP A 146 4.00 -24.09 20.40
N LYS A 147 3.80 -23.39 21.52
CA LYS A 147 4.84 -23.14 22.50
C LYS A 147 4.98 -24.31 23.47
N HIS A 148 6.07 -25.06 23.34
CA HIS A 148 6.33 -26.28 24.12
C HIS A 148 7.46 -26.12 25.17
N ARG A 149 8.15 -24.98 25.19
CA ARG A 149 9.11 -24.55 26.23
C ARG A 149 8.91 -23.07 26.56
N ASN A 150 9.64 -22.56 27.55
CA ASN A 150 9.60 -21.17 27.98
C ASN A 150 11.02 -20.64 28.26
N GLU A 151 11.94 -20.89 27.33
CA GLU A 151 13.34 -20.44 27.39
C GLU A 151 13.54 -19.06 26.73
N GLY A 152 12.53 -18.54 26.03
CA GLY A 152 12.56 -17.22 25.40
C GLY A 152 13.21 -17.21 24.02
N SER A 153 13.20 -18.34 23.31
CA SER A 153 13.88 -18.53 22.02
C SER A 153 12.94 -19.02 20.92
N SER A 154 13.36 -18.95 19.66
CA SER A 154 12.65 -19.57 18.53
C SER A 154 12.48 -21.09 18.70
N SER A 155 13.36 -21.75 19.47
CA SER A 155 13.26 -23.19 19.79
C SER A 155 12.21 -23.54 20.87
N ASP A 156 11.51 -22.54 21.43
CA ASP A 156 10.31 -22.76 22.23
C ASP A 156 9.10 -23.20 21.39
N TRP A 157 9.16 -22.96 20.07
CA TRP A 157 8.03 -23.04 19.16
C TRP A 157 8.18 -24.19 18.16
N ALA A 158 7.22 -25.11 18.15
CA ALA A 158 7.11 -26.17 17.14
C ALA A 158 5.98 -25.86 16.16
N LEU A 159 6.23 -26.03 14.86
CA LEU A 159 5.19 -25.91 13.84
C LEU A 159 4.11 -26.99 14.04
N VAL A 160 2.85 -26.58 14.11
CA VAL A 160 1.68 -27.44 14.22
C VAL A 160 1.34 -27.99 12.84
N LYS A 161 1.68 -29.25 12.61
CA LYS A 161 1.30 -30.01 11.41
C LYS A 161 0.03 -30.84 11.66
N SER A 162 -0.65 -31.27 10.61
CA SER A 162 -1.98 -31.90 10.70
C SER A 162 -1.98 -33.24 11.47
N GLU A 163 -0.81 -33.86 11.54
CA GLU A 163 -0.52 -35.13 12.21
C GLU A 163 -0.21 -34.95 13.71
N LEU A 164 0.03 -33.72 14.17
CA LEU A 164 0.41 -33.44 15.56
C LEU A 164 -0.80 -33.64 16.48
N GLN A 165 -0.66 -34.56 17.44
CA GLN A 165 -1.66 -34.79 18.48
C GLN A 165 -1.19 -34.27 19.84
N PHE A 166 -2.07 -33.53 20.50
CA PHE A 166 -1.89 -33.06 21.87
C PHE A 166 -2.53 -34.06 22.84
N ASN A 167 -1.81 -34.45 23.87
CA ASN A 167 -2.30 -35.41 24.87
C ASN A 167 -3.07 -34.73 26.01
N SER A 168 -3.72 -35.54 26.85
CA SER A 168 -4.45 -35.09 28.04
C SER A 168 -3.66 -34.11 28.92
N THR A 169 -2.35 -34.30 29.11
CA THR A 169 -1.51 -33.40 29.93
C THR A 169 -1.41 -32.00 29.33
N ALA A 170 -1.18 -31.89 28.02
CA ALA A 170 -1.12 -30.60 27.33
C ALA A 170 -2.49 -29.92 27.31
N LEU A 171 -3.56 -30.69 27.11
CA LEU A 171 -4.94 -30.18 27.13
C LEU A 171 -5.38 -29.70 28.51
N SER A 172 -4.97 -30.38 29.58
CA SER A 172 -5.23 -29.94 30.96
C SER A 172 -4.41 -28.73 31.39
N ALA A 173 -3.34 -28.37 30.68
CA ALA A 173 -2.61 -27.12 30.88
C ALA A 173 -3.14 -25.95 30.04
N GLY A 174 -3.83 -26.25 28.93
CA GLY A 174 -4.10 -25.30 27.86
C GLY A 174 -2.90 -25.16 26.91
N LEU A 175 -3.18 -24.82 25.65
CA LEU A 175 -2.16 -24.69 24.60
C LEU A 175 -1.91 -23.21 24.32
N THR A 176 -0.64 -22.79 24.38
CA THR A 176 -0.19 -21.48 23.89
C THR A 176 0.27 -21.63 22.45
N LEU A 177 -0.30 -20.83 21.56
CA LEU A 177 -0.10 -20.90 20.12
C LEU A 177 0.22 -19.51 19.56
N ALA A 178 0.82 -19.46 18.38
CA ALA A 178 1.04 -18.22 17.63
C ALA A 178 0.88 -18.47 16.13
N ILE A 179 0.27 -17.53 15.40
CA ILE A 179 0.05 -17.63 13.95
C ILE A 179 0.64 -16.45 13.20
N ASP A 180 1.30 -16.74 12.08
CA ASP A 180 1.65 -15.73 11.08
C ASP A 180 1.30 -16.19 9.65
N ALA A 181 1.32 -15.24 8.71
CA ALA A 181 1.18 -15.55 7.29
C ALA A 181 2.55 -15.78 6.64
N ARG A 182 2.63 -16.85 5.84
CA ARG A 182 3.76 -17.18 4.96
C ARG A 182 3.75 -16.35 3.68
N HIS A 183 2.56 -16.08 3.15
CA HIS A 183 2.36 -15.34 1.91
C HIS A 183 1.48 -14.11 2.15
N LEU A 184 1.61 -13.11 1.28
CA LEU A 184 0.65 -12.01 1.20
C LEU A 184 -0.62 -12.49 0.45
N VAL A 185 -1.76 -11.91 0.81
CA VAL A 185 -2.97 -11.99 -0.03
C VAL A 185 -2.72 -11.18 -1.30
N THR A 186 -2.36 -11.85 -2.40
CA THR A 186 -2.04 -11.20 -3.69
C THR A 186 -3.19 -11.29 -4.70
N ASP A 187 -3.98 -12.37 -4.65
CA ASP A 187 -5.21 -12.54 -5.42
C ASP A 187 -6.26 -13.24 -4.52
N LYS A 188 -7.35 -12.53 -4.24
CA LYS A 188 -8.47 -13.01 -3.39
C LYS A 188 -9.16 -14.27 -3.90
N THR A 189 -8.93 -14.66 -5.17
CA THR A 189 -9.45 -15.90 -5.76
C THR A 189 -8.57 -17.12 -5.45
N VAL A 190 -7.30 -16.90 -5.11
CA VAL A 190 -6.35 -17.94 -4.66
C VAL A 190 -6.41 -18.07 -3.14
N TRP A 191 -6.27 -16.96 -2.44
CA TRP A 191 -6.29 -16.88 -0.98
C TRP A 191 -6.82 -15.52 -0.55
N ASP A 192 -7.84 -15.50 0.31
CA ASP A 192 -8.57 -14.27 0.65
C ASP A 192 -8.15 -13.65 2.01
N GLY A 193 -7.35 -14.37 2.79
CA GLY A 193 -6.83 -13.96 4.09
C GLY A 193 -7.59 -14.51 5.30
N LEU A 194 -8.71 -15.21 5.15
CA LEU A 194 -9.55 -15.68 6.26
C LEU A 194 -9.23 -17.13 6.69
N VAL A 195 -8.68 -17.28 7.90
CA VAL A 195 -8.51 -18.59 8.55
C VAL A 195 -9.49 -18.80 9.69
N ASN A 196 -9.91 -20.05 9.88
CA ASN A 196 -10.42 -20.56 11.14
C ASN A 196 -9.36 -21.47 11.75
N ILE A 197 -8.95 -21.19 12.99
CA ILE A 197 -8.10 -22.08 13.77
C ILE A 197 -9.00 -22.94 14.64
N LYS A 198 -9.18 -24.20 14.26
CA LYS A 198 -10.10 -25.16 14.87
C LYS A 198 -9.36 -26.17 15.72
N ILE A 199 -9.78 -26.37 16.97
CA ILE A 199 -9.37 -27.49 17.80
C ILE A 199 -10.47 -28.57 17.81
N GLU A 200 -10.08 -29.83 17.68
CA GLU A 200 -10.95 -31.00 17.84
C GLU A 200 -10.36 -31.92 18.91
N VAL A 201 -11.13 -32.22 19.95
CA VAL A 201 -10.76 -33.05 21.10
C VAL A 201 -11.63 -34.31 21.12
N THR A 202 -11.03 -35.44 21.44
CA THR A 202 -11.69 -36.73 21.63
C THR A 202 -11.19 -37.40 22.90
N ASP A 203 -12.11 -37.89 23.74
CA ASP A 203 -11.81 -38.63 24.97
C ASP A 203 -12.72 -39.86 25.09
N VAL A 204 -12.22 -41.01 24.61
CA VAL A 204 -12.95 -42.29 24.53
C VAL A 204 -14.24 -42.19 23.70
N MET A 205 -15.38 -41.95 24.32
CA MET A 205 -16.68 -41.75 23.66
C MET A 205 -17.09 -40.27 23.57
N ARG A 206 -16.38 -39.39 24.28
CA ARG A 206 -16.66 -37.96 24.33
C ARG A 206 -15.90 -37.23 23.21
N SER A 207 -16.47 -36.15 22.71
CA SER A 207 -15.78 -35.26 21.78
C SER A 207 -16.18 -33.80 21.99
N GLY A 208 -15.37 -32.89 21.47
CA GLY A 208 -15.69 -31.47 21.46
C GLY A 208 -14.84 -30.74 20.44
N SER A 209 -15.34 -29.63 19.93
CA SER A 209 -14.57 -28.79 19.01
C SER A 209 -14.98 -27.34 19.13
N ASP A 210 -14.02 -26.46 18.89
CA ASP A 210 -14.22 -25.02 18.87
C ASP A 210 -13.26 -24.38 17.86
N PHE A 211 -13.55 -23.17 17.40
CA PHE A 211 -12.69 -22.44 16.48
C PHE A 211 -12.70 -20.93 16.75
N VAL A 212 -11.66 -20.25 16.27
CA VAL A 212 -11.59 -18.78 16.21
C VAL A 212 -11.31 -18.34 14.77
N ALA A 213 -12.05 -17.34 14.30
CA ALA A 213 -11.92 -16.75 12.98
C ALA A 213 -10.93 -15.57 13.00
N MET A 214 -9.99 -15.55 12.06
CA MET A 214 -8.93 -14.55 11.97
C MET A 214 -8.74 -14.10 10.52
N ARG A 215 -8.31 -12.86 10.31
CA ARG A 215 -7.96 -12.31 8.98
C ARG A 215 -6.50 -11.86 8.96
N GLN A 216 -5.80 -12.15 7.88
CA GLN A 216 -4.51 -11.52 7.61
C GLN A 216 -4.69 -10.00 7.50
N ALA A 217 -3.78 -9.23 8.12
CA ALA A 217 -3.75 -7.79 7.97
C ALA A 217 -3.57 -7.40 6.49
N PRO A 218 -4.37 -6.46 5.96
CA PRO A 218 -4.18 -5.92 4.63
C PRO A 218 -2.86 -5.13 4.57
N VAL A 219 -2.22 -5.14 3.40
CA VAL A 219 -1.11 -4.24 3.10
C VAL A 219 -1.69 -2.91 2.64
N LEU A 220 -1.38 -1.82 3.33
CA LEU A 220 -1.92 -0.49 3.09
C LEU A 220 -0.83 0.45 2.60
N LEU A 221 -1.11 1.16 1.50
CA LEU A 221 -0.27 2.24 1.02
C LEU A 221 -0.33 3.45 1.96
N HIS A 222 0.77 4.17 1.98
CA HIS A 222 0.91 5.39 2.77
C HIS A 222 0.23 6.59 2.10
N HIS A 223 -0.15 7.58 2.90
CA HIS A 223 -0.73 8.83 2.40
C HIS A 223 -0.10 10.05 3.04
N HIS A 224 -0.10 11.17 2.33
CA HIS A 224 0.63 12.39 2.67
C HIS A 224 0.32 13.01 4.06
N ARG A 225 -0.85 12.72 4.66
CA ARG A 225 -1.16 13.09 6.06
C ARG A 225 -0.45 12.26 7.14
N GLN A 226 0.21 11.15 6.81
CA GLN A 226 1.02 10.39 7.76
C GLN A 226 2.39 11.04 7.93
N SER A 227 2.87 11.11 9.18
CA SER A 227 4.18 11.66 9.49
C SER A 227 5.30 10.83 8.86
N MET A 228 6.28 11.53 8.28
CA MET A 228 7.41 10.91 7.60
C MET A 228 8.48 10.43 8.59
N GLU A 229 8.96 9.21 8.36
CA GLU A 229 10.02 8.53 9.12
C GLU A 229 11.38 8.70 8.44
N ALA A 230 11.46 8.50 7.11
CA ALA A 230 12.67 8.70 6.31
C ALA A 230 12.32 9.14 4.87
N VAL A 231 13.25 9.85 4.22
CA VAL A 231 13.22 10.06 2.76
C VAL A 231 14.19 9.08 2.12
N VAL A 232 13.81 8.46 1.00
CA VAL A 232 14.69 7.64 0.17
C VAL A 232 15.06 8.45 -1.09
N THR A 233 16.30 8.34 -1.54
CA THR A 233 16.76 8.85 -2.84
C THR A 233 17.80 7.89 -3.43
N MET A 234 18.24 8.12 -4.66
CA MET A 234 19.23 7.27 -5.34
C MET A 234 20.49 8.05 -5.71
N GLN A 235 21.64 7.43 -5.48
CA GLN A 235 22.90 7.84 -6.05
C GLN A 235 23.27 6.91 -7.21
N THR A 236 23.43 7.49 -8.39
CA THR A 236 23.92 6.80 -9.59
C THR A 236 25.27 7.38 -10.04
N VAL A 237 25.99 6.63 -10.87
CA VAL A 237 27.14 7.09 -11.67
C VAL A 237 26.73 7.54 -13.08
N GLU A 238 25.48 7.28 -13.50
CA GLU A 238 24.94 7.61 -14.84
C GLU A 238 24.41 9.04 -14.98
N SER A 239 24.58 9.86 -13.94
CA SER A 239 24.21 11.28 -13.92
C SER A 239 25.27 12.07 -13.16
N LYS A 240 25.98 12.94 -13.87
CA LYS A 240 26.98 13.86 -13.29
C LYS A 240 26.35 14.90 -12.35
N TRP A 241 25.03 15.08 -12.45
CA TRP A 241 24.25 16.06 -11.69
C TRP A 241 23.66 15.48 -10.38
N GLN A 242 23.40 14.17 -10.32
CA GLN A 242 22.67 13.56 -9.21
C GLN A 242 23.34 13.78 -7.85
N GLY A 243 24.67 13.68 -7.78
CA GLY A 243 25.40 13.89 -6.53
C GLY A 243 25.24 15.31 -5.96
N ALA A 244 25.09 16.34 -6.80
CA ALA A 244 24.85 17.70 -6.33
C ALA A 244 23.42 17.88 -5.79
N PHE A 245 22.44 17.29 -6.47
CA PHE A 245 21.04 17.23 -6.02
C PHE A 245 20.92 16.50 -4.67
N VAL A 246 21.43 15.26 -4.56
CA VAL A 246 21.34 14.43 -3.35
C VAL A 246 21.97 15.12 -2.13
N ASN A 247 23.15 15.75 -2.29
CA ASN A 247 23.78 16.52 -1.23
C ASN A 247 22.95 17.74 -0.80
N THR A 248 22.34 18.44 -1.76
CA THR A 248 21.48 19.62 -1.49
C THR A 248 20.19 19.21 -0.80
N LEU A 249 19.54 18.15 -1.26
CA LEU A 249 18.35 17.55 -0.66
C LEU A 249 18.63 17.12 0.79
N GLY A 250 19.73 16.41 1.04
CA GLY A 250 20.14 16.00 2.38
C GLY A 250 20.37 17.18 3.32
N ALA A 251 21.03 18.25 2.85
CA ALA A 251 21.22 19.48 3.62
C ALA A 251 19.89 20.20 3.93
N ILE A 252 18.95 20.22 2.98
CA ILE A 252 17.60 20.78 3.17
C ILE A 252 16.82 19.96 4.21
N ILE A 253 16.71 18.64 4.05
CA ILE A 253 15.98 17.76 4.98
C ILE A 253 16.58 17.88 6.39
N HIS A 254 17.91 17.79 6.53
CA HIS A 254 18.58 17.92 7.83
C HIS A 254 18.30 19.27 8.50
N LYS A 255 18.22 20.36 7.74
CA LYS A 255 17.88 21.69 8.26
C LYS A 255 16.42 21.82 8.68
N LEU A 256 15.48 21.23 7.92
CA LEU A 256 14.04 21.39 8.14
C LEU A 256 13.51 20.43 9.19
N LYS A 257 13.91 19.15 9.14
CA LYS A 257 13.43 18.09 10.04
C LYS A 257 14.59 17.13 10.38
N PRO A 258 15.51 17.50 11.29
CA PRO A 258 16.73 16.74 11.60
C PRO A 258 16.53 15.27 12.01
N ALA A 259 15.32 14.92 12.48
CA ALA A 259 14.95 13.56 12.89
C ALA A 259 14.57 12.63 11.73
N VAL A 260 14.39 13.15 10.51
CA VAL A 260 14.13 12.36 9.30
C VAL A 260 15.45 12.19 8.54
N PRO A 261 16.03 10.98 8.47
CA PRO A 261 17.21 10.71 7.68
C PRO A 261 16.88 10.68 6.18
N LEU A 262 17.91 10.95 5.38
CA LEU A 262 17.94 10.64 3.95
C LEU A 262 18.65 9.29 3.76
N ILE A 263 17.92 8.29 3.26
CA ILE A 263 18.44 6.98 2.87
C ILE A 263 18.83 7.08 1.40
N THR A 264 20.12 6.93 1.10
CA THR A 264 20.63 6.95 -0.27
C THR A 264 20.89 5.53 -0.74
N LEU A 265 20.11 5.07 -1.73
CA LEU A 265 20.36 3.80 -2.42
C LEU A 265 21.55 3.97 -3.37
N ASN A 266 22.57 3.15 -3.20
CA ASN A 266 23.80 3.21 -4.00
C ASN A 266 23.77 2.18 -5.14
N ASP A 267 24.75 2.26 -6.04
CA ASP A 267 24.92 1.36 -7.21
C ASP A 267 23.71 1.34 -8.17
N SER A 268 22.95 2.44 -8.17
CA SER A 268 21.75 2.63 -8.98
C SER A 268 22.06 2.82 -10.47
N ARG A 269 21.24 2.20 -11.34
CA ARG A 269 21.22 2.43 -12.81
C ARG A 269 20.09 3.35 -13.30
N ASP A 270 19.43 4.04 -12.37
CA ASP A 270 18.50 5.13 -12.67
C ASP A 270 18.53 6.17 -11.53
N ILE A 271 17.67 7.18 -11.60
CA ILE A 271 17.59 8.28 -10.62
C ILE A 271 16.25 8.30 -9.87
N TRP A 272 15.37 7.34 -10.16
CA TRP A 272 13.94 7.44 -9.92
C TRP A 272 13.53 6.64 -8.68
N ALA A 273 13.82 7.20 -7.50
CA ALA A 273 13.52 6.55 -6.22
C ALA A 273 12.02 6.26 -6.03
N GLN A 274 11.15 7.10 -6.60
CA GLN A 274 9.70 6.91 -6.55
C GLN A 274 9.28 5.68 -7.38
N ASP A 275 9.87 5.51 -8.56
CA ASP A 275 9.27 4.63 -9.56
C ASP A 275 9.57 3.13 -9.38
N LEU A 276 10.60 2.79 -8.61
CA LEU A 276 11.03 1.39 -8.41
C LEU A 276 10.19 0.64 -7.36
N MET A 277 9.53 1.36 -6.45
CA MET A 277 8.72 0.77 -5.37
C MET A 277 7.68 1.74 -4.82
N GLU A 278 6.64 1.20 -4.19
CA GLU A 278 5.71 1.96 -3.36
C GLU A 278 5.73 1.45 -1.90
N PRO A 279 6.11 2.28 -0.91
CA PRO A 279 6.13 1.87 0.49
C PRO A 279 4.73 1.66 1.09
N ALA A 280 4.54 0.50 1.69
CA ALA A 280 3.30 0.11 2.35
C ALA A 280 3.57 -0.51 3.74
N PHE A 281 2.52 -0.88 4.46
CA PHE A 281 2.62 -1.53 5.76
C PHE A 281 1.45 -2.49 6.02
N ALA A 282 1.64 -3.44 6.94
CA ALA A 282 0.56 -4.21 7.54
C ALA A 282 0.67 -4.12 9.07
N SER A 283 -0.46 -4.01 9.77
CA SER A 283 -0.50 -3.89 11.23
C SER A 283 -1.59 -4.74 11.88
N MET A 284 -1.36 -5.15 13.12
CA MET A 284 -2.29 -5.88 14.00
C MET A 284 -2.31 -5.24 15.40
N PRO A 285 -3.34 -5.49 16.23
CA PRO A 285 -3.41 -4.92 17.57
C PRO A 285 -2.28 -5.41 18.47
N GLY A 286 -1.99 -4.62 19.49
CA GLY A 286 -0.95 -4.93 20.48
C GLY A 286 -1.16 -4.09 21.73
N ARG A 287 -0.78 -4.67 22.89
CA ARG A 287 -1.06 -4.12 24.22
C ARG A 287 -0.64 -2.66 24.43
N ASN A 288 0.41 -2.21 23.75
CA ASN A 288 0.98 -0.87 23.88
C ASN A 288 0.81 -0.02 22.60
N GLY A 289 -0.10 -0.43 21.70
CA GLY A 289 -0.25 0.12 20.35
C GLY A 289 -0.05 -0.94 19.26
N PRO A 290 -0.25 -0.56 17.98
CA PRO A 290 -0.18 -1.48 16.85
C PRO A 290 1.21 -2.12 16.71
N ILE A 291 1.21 -3.43 16.46
CA ILE A 291 2.39 -4.17 15.98
C ILE A 291 2.34 -4.13 14.45
N SER A 292 3.47 -3.82 13.80
CA SER A 292 3.48 -3.54 12.36
C SER A 292 4.73 -4.07 11.65
N ILE A 293 4.58 -4.37 10.37
CA ILE A 293 5.66 -4.66 9.41
C ILE A 293 5.56 -3.69 8.23
N ARG A 294 6.69 -3.13 7.79
CA ARG A 294 6.77 -2.37 6.53
C ARG A 294 6.87 -3.36 5.37
N VAL A 295 6.10 -3.12 4.31
CA VAL A 295 6.08 -3.95 3.10
C VAL A 295 6.36 -3.05 1.92
N LEU A 296 7.50 -3.21 1.27
CA LEU A 296 7.87 -2.42 0.10
C LEU A 296 7.35 -3.11 -1.17
N LEU A 297 6.44 -2.46 -1.90
CA LEU A 297 5.89 -3.02 -3.13
C LEU A 297 6.81 -2.71 -4.30
N ARG A 298 7.59 -3.68 -4.81
CA ARG A 298 8.38 -3.48 -6.03
C ARG A 298 7.43 -3.17 -7.21
N SER A 299 7.78 -2.20 -8.05
CA SER A 299 6.97 -1.83 -9.22
C SER A 299 6.78 -3.03 -10.20
N PRO A 300 5.61 -3.19 -10.85
CA PRO A 300 5.35 -4.20 -11.90
C PRO A 300 6.12 -3.97 -13.21
N GLN A 301 7.43 -3.88 -13.12
CA GLN A 301 8.37 -3.69 -14.22
C GLN A 301 9.39 -4.83 -14.16
N SER A 302 9.13 -5.93 -14.87
CA SER A 302 9.90 -7.18 -14.74
C SER A 302 11.39 -7.02 -15.09
N THR A 303 11.73 -6.13 -16.02
CA THR A 303 13.11 -5.90 -16.49
C THR A 303 13.79 -4.68 -15.88
N ARG A 304 13.08 -3.83 -15.13
CA ARG A 304 13.68 -2.67 -14.45
C ARG A 304 14.73 -3.14 -13.43
N PRO A 305 16.02 -2.77 -13.60
CA PRO A 305 17.10 -3.29 -12.76
C PRO A 305 16.94 -2.92 -11.30
N ASN A 306 16.58 -1.68 -10.99
CA ASN A 306 16.59 -1.16 -9.62
C ASN A 306 15.45 -1.64 -8.72
N GLY A 307 14.39 -2.27 -9.25
CA GLY A 307 13.27 -2.73 -8.41
C GLY A 307 13.66 -3.80 -7.37
N ARG A 308 14.76 -4.52 -7.59
CA ARG A 308 15.32 -5.51 -6.64
C ARG A 308 16.02 -4.88 -5.42
N LEU A 309 16.30 -3.57 -5.43
CA LEU A 309 16.87 -2.84 -4.28
C LEU A 309 15.98 -2.91 -3.02
N VAL A 310 14.67 -3.14 -3.19
CA VAL A 310 13.73 -3.52 -2.13
C VAL A 310 14.25 -4.70 -1.30
N PHE A 311 14.80 -5.74 -1.94
CA PHE A 311 15.31 -6.94 -1.29
C PHE A 311 16.82 -6.86 -0.98
N GLU A 312 17.56 -6.10 -1.77
CA GLU A 312 19.03 -6.05 -1.74
C GLU A 312 19.59 -4.99 -0.76
N GLN A 313 18.89 -3.87 -0.56
CA GLN A 313 19.35 -2.77 0.30
C GLN A 313 18.35 -2.35 1.39
N LEU A 314 17.05 -2.64 1.25
CA LEU A 314 16.01 -2.15 2.16
C LEU A 314 15.35 -3.20 3.07
N ARG A 315 15.34 -4.49 2.69
CA ARG A 315 14.80 -5.58 3.51
C ARG A 315 15.65 -5.79 4.78
N GLY A 316 14.99 -6.09 5.90
CA GLY A 316 15.64 -6.38 7.18
C GLY A 316 14.63 -6.62 8.29
N ALA A 317 15.06 -6.43 9.55
CA ALA A 317 14.17 -6.48 10.71
C ALA A 317 12.99 -5.52 10.55
N GLY A 318 11.77 -6.05 10.63
CA GLY A 318 10.52 -5.29 10.44
C GLY A 318 10.25 -4.75 9.02
N VAL A 319 11.06 -5.10 8.01
CA VAL A 319 10.88 -4.66 6.60
C VAL A 319 10.91 -5.85 5.65
N GLY A 320 9.77 -6.15 5.04
CA GLY A 320 9.63 -7.12 3.95
C GLY A 320 9.41 -6.46 2.59
N GLY A 321 9.40 -7.27 1.53
CA GLY A 321 9.14 -6.83 0.16
C GLY A 321 8.08 -7.68 -0.54
N TRP A 322 7.34 -7.07 -1.47
CA TRP A 322 6.43 -7.77 -2.38
C TRP A 322 7.01 -7.78 -3.80
N GLN A 323 6.93 -8.95 -4.44
CA GLN A 323 7.32 -9.17 -5.82
C GLN A 323 6.06 -9.35 -6.69
N PRO A 324 5.84 -8.49 -7.71
CA PRO A 324 4.76 -8.67 -8.68
C PRO A 324 4.75 -10.05 -9.34
N GLY A 325 3.55 -10.63 -9.48
CA GLY A 325 3.30 -11.90 -10.18
C GLY A 325 3.75 -11.88 -11.65
N PRO A 326 4.20 -13.01 -12.22
CA PRO A 326 4.80 -13.05 -13.56
C PRO A 326 3.80 -12.81 -14.70
N GLU A 327 2.50 -12.89 -14.42
CA GLU A 327 1.42 -12.85 -15.42
C GLU A 327 1.15 -11.45 -15.99
N SER A 328 1.72 -10.38 -15.42
CA SER A 328 1.59 -9.00 -15.94
C SER A 328 2.61 -8.04 -15.33
N GLY A 329 2.91 -6.95 -16.04
CA GLY A 329 4.03 -6.05 -15.70
C GLY A 329 5.33 -6.45 -16.38
N PHE A 330 5.24 -6.86 -17.65
CA PHE A 330 6.37 -7.35 -18.44
C PHE A 330 7.12 -6.18 -19.10
N GLY A 331 8.45 -6.17 -18.99
CA GLY A 331 9.30 -5.09 -19.50
C GLY A 331 9.47 -3.96 -18.47
N TRP A 332 9.68 -2.73 -18.98
CA TRP A 332 9.84 -1.51 -18.20
C TRP A 332 8.85 -0.44 -18.70
N GLU A 333 7.57 -0.76 -18.70
CA GLU A 333 6.51 0.19 -19.11
C GLU A 333 6.25 1.23 -18.02
N GLU A 334 6.23 2.53 -18.34
CA GLU A 334 6.07 3.60 -17.34
C GLU A 334 4.71 3.60 -16.64
N ILE A 335 3.64 3.10 -17.28
CA ILE A 335 2.32 2.94 -16.62
C ILE A 335 2.38 2.11 -15.31
N ASN A 336 3.43 1.31 -15.12
CA ASN A 336 3.65 0.46 -13.95
C ASN A 336 4.66 1.04 -12.93
N SER A 337 5.17 2.26 -13.14
CA SER A 337 6.09 2.93 -12.22
C SER A 337 5.38 3.44 -10.95
N GLY A 338 6.11 3.53 -9.85
CA GLY A 338 5.62 4.04 -8.56
C GLY A 338 5.08 5.48 -8.58
N GLY A 339 5.58 6.40 -9.42
CA GLY A 339 4.96 7.73 -9.58
C GLY A 339 3.52 7.68 -10.11
N ASN A 340 3.14 6.55 -10.71
CA ASN A 340 1.77 6.28 -11.15
C ASN A 340 0.88 5.62 -10.06
N ILE A 341 1.35 5.57 -8.81
CA ILE A 341 0.65 4.99 -7.66
C ILE A 341 0.65 6.03 -6.52
N GLU A 342 -0.51 6.60 -6.21
CA GLU A 342 -0.65 7.62 -5.16
C GLU A 342 -1.84 7.31 -4.26
N THR A 343 -1.92 7.92 -3.06
CA THR A 343 -3.03 7.64 -2.12
C THR A 343 -3.74 8.90 -1.63
N ILE A 344 -5.03 8.98 -1.92
CA ILE A 344 -5.96 9.96 -1.34
C ILE A 344 -6.02 9.71 0.18
N PRO A 345 -5.77 10.71 1.05
CA PRO A 345 -5.89 10.55 2.49
C PRO A 345 -7.34 10.27 2.94
N PRO A 346 -7.58 9.71 4.15
CA PRO A 346 -8.90 9.26 4.59
C PRO A 346 -10.04 10.28 4.42
N TYR A 347 -11.15 9.82 3.85
CA TYR A 347 -12.34 10.64 3.54
C TYR A 347 -13.62 9.78 3.49
N THR A 348 -14.78 10.44 3.35
CA THR A 348 -16.03 9.80 2.92
C THR A 348 -16.42 10.38 1.57
N SER A 349 -16.66 9.53 0.57
CA SER A 349 -17.00 9.97 -0.79
C SER A 349 -18.35 10.70 -0.85
N ARG A 350 -18.61 11.42 -1.95
CA ARG A 350 -19.95 11.99 -2.24
C ARG A 350 -21.05 10.93 -2.33
N SER A 351 -20.70 9.70 -2.69
CA SER A 351 -21.61 8.54 -2.69
C SER A 351 -21.83 7.91 -1.31
N GLY A 352 -21.20 8.45 -0.24
CA GLY A 352 -21.34 7.98 1.13
C GLY A 352 -20.44 6.79 1.51
N VAL A 353 -19.46 6.43 0.66
CA VAL A 353 -18.52 5.35 0.94
C VAL A 353 -17.39 5.87 1.83
N SER A 354 -17.18 5.25 2.98
CA SER A 354 -16.12 5.63 3.93
C SER A 354 -14.79 4.96 3.58
N TYR A 355 -13.85 5.74 3.04
CA TYR A 355 -12.47 5.34 2.78
C TYR A 355 -11.60 5.68 4.00
N LYS A 356 -11.82 4.98 5.12
CA LYS A 356 -11.16 5.26 6.41
C LYS A 356 -9.63 5.10 6.40
N ASN A 357 -9.10 4.31 5.47
CA ASN A 357 -7.67 4.07 5.26
C ASN A 357 -7.12 4.85 4.06
N GLY A 358 -7.90 5.79 3.51
CA GLY A 358 -7.61 6.43 2.23
C GLY A 358 -8.02 5.56 1.04
N ARG A 359 -7.65 5.99 -0.17
CA ARG A 359 -7.94 5.28 -1.43
C ARG A 359 -6.81 5.47 -2.42
N VAL A 360 -6.31 4.40 -3.03
CA VAL A 360 -5.28 4.50 -4.06
C VAL A 360 -5.86 5.17 -5.32
N ILE A 361 -5.09 6.05 -5.95
CA ILE A 361 -5.28 6.48 -7.33
C ILE A 361 -4.22 5.84 -8.23
N LEU A 362 -4.62 5.51 -9.45
CA LEU A 362 -3.76 4.95 -10.48
C LEU A 362 -4.01 5.68 -11.81
N GLY A 363 -2.97 6.03 -12.54
CA GLY A 363 -3.12 6.55 -13.91
C GLY A 363 -3.33 5.42 -14.90
N LYS A 364 -4.36 5.54 -15.74
CA LYS A 364 -4.53 4.74 -16.95
C LYS A 364 -4.03 5.52 -18.16
N HIS A 365 -3.60 4.83 -19.21
CA HIS A 365 -3.22 5.40 -20.50
C HIS A 365 -4.33 5.10 -21.51
N TYR A 366 -5.33 5.98 -21.61
CA TYR A 366 -6.54 5.77 -22.41
C TYR A 366 -7.25 4.44 -22.06
N ASP A 367 -7.21 3.44 -22.93
CA ASP A 367 -7.82 2.11 -22.69
C ASP A 367 -6.91 1.13 -21.93
N LYS A 368 -5.63 1.48 -21.73
CA LYS A 368 -4.65 0.64 -21.04
C LYS A 368 -4.59 0.96 -19.55
N TYR A 369 -4.65 -0.07 -18.72
CA TYR A 369 -4.57 0.01 -17.25
C TYR A 369 -3.20 -0.52 -16.77
N PRO A 370 -2.76 -0.13 -15.55
CA PRO A 370 -1.60 -0.74 -14.89
C PRO A 370 -1.72 -2.26 -14.75
N ALA A 371 -0.58 -2.92 -14.54
CA ALA A 371 -0.46 -4.37 -14.50
C ALA A 371 -1.45 -5.04 -13.54
N ALA A 372 -2.08 -6.12 -14.03
CA ALA A 372 -3.06 -6.89 -13.28
C ALA A 372 -2.50 -7.45 -11.94
N SER A 373 -1.19 -7.68 -11.85
CA SER A 373 -0.49 -8.10 -10.64
C SER A 373 -0.59 -7.08 -9.51
N LEU A 374 -0.55 -5.78 -9.82
CA LEU A 374 -0.75 -4.69 -8.86
C LEU A 374 -2.23 -4.45 -8.59
N THR A 375 -3.07 -4.37 -9.62
CA THR A 375 -4.50 -4.05 -9.42
C THR A 375 -5.22 -5.15 -8.65
N LYS A 376 -4.97 -6.44 -8.95
CA LYS A 376 -5.44 -7.58 -8.15
C LYS A 376 -4.93 -7.53 -6.72
N PHE A 377 -3.64 -7.19 -6.51
CA PHE A 377 -3.06 -7.06 -5.18
C PHE A 377 -3.82 -6.02 -4.36
N LEU A 378 -3.98 -4.79 -4.86
CA LEU A 378 -4.68 -3.70 -4.19
C LEU A 378 -6.16 -4.05 -3.93
N GLU A 379 -6.85 -4.65 -4.89
CA GLU A 379 -8.23 -5.14 -4.70
C GLU A 379 -8.34 -6.22 -3.62
N ALA A 380 -7.36 -7.12 -3.52
CA ALA A 380 -7.37 -8.21 -2.55
C ALA A 380 -7.18 -7.70 -1.10
N GLN A 381 -6.60 -6.51 -0.91
CA GLN A 381 -6.51 -5.85 0.40
C GLN A 381 -7.85 -5.31 0.91
N ARG A 382 -8.80 -5.03 0.00
CA ARG A 382 -10.19 -4.56 0.27
C ARG A 382 -10.32 -3.15 0.87
N GLU A 383 -9.28 -2.58 1.48
CA GLU A 383 -9.36 -1.32 2.24
C GLU A 383 -9.13 -0.04 1.40
N GLN A 384 -8.37 -0.10 0.30
CA GLN A 384 -7.96 1.06 -0.51
C GLN A 384 -8.16 0.82 -2.02
N THR A 385 -9.35 0.41 -2.43
CA THR A 385 -9.64 0.02 -3.83
C THR A 385 -9.39 1.16 -4.83
N PRO A 386 -8.68 0.93 -5.96
CA PRO A 386 -8.26 2.02 -6.85
C PRO A 386 -9.38 2.96 -7.37
N LEU A 387 -9.00 4.21 -7.61
CA LEU A 387 -9.67 5.17 -8.48
C LEU A 387 -8.76 5.44 -9.68
N TYR A 388 -9.28 5.39 -10.90
CA TYR A 388 -8.47 5.61 -12.10
C TYR A 388 -8.56 7.06 -12.59
N LEU A 389 -7.40 7.67 -12.83
CA LEU A 389 -7.23 8.97 -13.48
C LEU A 389 -6.68 8.77 -14.89
N GLU A 390 -6.90 9.72 -15.80
CA GLU A 390 -6.33 9.69 -17.15
C GLU A 390 -4.96 10.35 -17.16
N ALA A 391 -3.91 9.56 -17.38
CA ALA A 391 -2.52 10.00 -17.41
C ALA A 391 -1.85 9.82 -18.78
N GLY A 392 -2.47 9.13 -19.75
CA GLY A 392 -1.89 8.84 -21.08
C GLY A 392 -1.66 10.07 -21.98
N TRP A 393 -2.03 11.26 -21.53
CA TRP A 393 -1.71 12.53 -22.18
C TRP A 393 -0.30 13.05 -21.83
N LEU A 394 0.42 12.35 -20.96
CA LEU A 394 1.79 12.64 -20.52
C LEU A 394 2.78 11.60 -21.10
N VAL A 395 4.06 11.97 -21.19
CA VAL A 395 5.11 11.08 -21.71
C VAL A 395 5.43 9.95 -20.73
N ALA A 396 5.68 10.28 -19.45
CA ALA A 396 5.83 9.25 -18.41
C ALA A 396 4.46 8.64 -18.10
N GLY A 397 3.44 9.47 -17.90
CA GLY A 397 2.07 8.99 -17.74
C GLY A 397 1.72 8.69 -16.29
N HIS A 398 2.27 9.47 -15.38
CA HIS A 398 2.15 9.27 -13.94
C HIS A 398 1.15 10.24 -13.31
N VAL A 399 0.55 9.87 -12.18
CA VAL A 399 -0.40 10.75 -11.47
C VAL A 399 0.30 11.83 -10.64
N ASP A 400 1.53 11.58 -10.17
CA ASP A 400 2.33 12.58 -9.43
C ASP A 400 2.79 13.78 -10.30
N GLU A 401 2.75 13.66 -11.63
CA GLU A 401 2.95 14.77 -12.57
C GLU A 401 1.80 15.81 -12.52
N PHE A 402 0.61 15.46 -12.04
CA PHE A 402 -0.57 16.33 -12.11
C PHE A 402 -1.55 16.32 -10.93
N VAL A 403 -1.36 15.47 -9.91
CA VAL A 403 -2.15 15.46 -8.67
C VAL A 403 -1.26 15.25 -7.46
N GLN A 404 -1.44 16.07 -6.42
CA GLN A 404 -0.87 15.81 -5.10
C GLN A 404 -1.85 16.13 -3.98
N PHE A 405 -1.85 15.33 -2.91
CA PHE A 405 -2.71 15.53 -1.74
C PHE A 405 -1.93 16.17 -0.59
N LEU A 406 -2.24 17.42 -0.27
CA LEU A 406 -1.54 18.21 0.74
C LEU A 406 -2.29 18.20 2.08
N PRO A 407 -1.66 17.81 3.21
CA PRO A 407 -2.26 17.97 4.53
C PRO A 407 -2.73 19.40 4.78
N SER A 408 -3.94 19.57 5.34
CA SER A 408 -4.51 20.90 5.56
C SER A 408 -5.44 20.90 6.77
N ASN A 409 -5.57 22.05 7.44
CA ASN A 409 -6.46 22.22 8.59
C ASN A 409 -7.88 22.63 8.14
N ASN A 410 -8.50 21.79 7.31
CA ASN A 410 -9.89 21.91 6.87
C ASN A 410 -10.71 20.68 7.31
N THR A 411 -12.01 20.66 6.98
CA THR A 411 -12.95 19.61 7.43
C THR A 411 -12.59 18.20 6.96
N ILE A 412 -11.93 18.05 5.80
CA ILE A 412 -11.47 16.76 5.27
C ILE A 412 -10.01 16.42 5.64
N GLY A 413 -9.26 17.40 6.17
CA GLY A 413 -7.86 17.26 6.58
C GLY A 413 -6.82 17.36 5.46
N PHE A 414 -7.21 17.68 4.21
CA PHE A 414 -6.30 17.87 3.08
C PHE A 414 -6.87 18.80 2.01
N ARG A 415 -6.01 19.27 1.10
CA ARG A 415 -6.37 19.92 -0.17
C ARG A 415 -5.74 19.16 -1.34
N VAL A 416 -6.29 19.35 -2.54
CA VAL A 416 -5.76 18.73 -3.76
C VAL A 416 -4.99 19.80 -4.55
N ALA A 417 -3.71 19.57 -4.82
CA ALA A 417 -2.92 20.41 -5.71
C ALA A 417 -2.90 19.82 -7.12
N VAL A 418 -3.13 20.67 -8.12
CA VAL A 418 -3.11 20.31 -9.55
C VAL A 418 -2.47 21.44 -10.37
N PRO A 419 -1.83 21.14 -11.51
CA PRO A 419 -1.40 22.13 -12.49
C PRO A 419 -2.54 23.07 -12.97
N ASP A 420 -2.19 24.27 -13.40
CA ASP A 420 -3.10 25.20 -14.08
C ASP A 420 -2.34 26.05 -15.12
N THR A 421 -2.53 25.68 -16.39
CA THR A 421 -1.92 26.38 -17.53
C THR A 421 -2.57 27.73 -17.76
N ARG A 422 -3.83 27.93 -17.35
CA ARG A 422 -4.51 29.22 -17.49
C ARG A 422 -3.86 30.29 -16.62
N SER A 423 -3.50 29.99 -15.37
CA SER A 423 -2.75 30.93 -14.53
C SER A 423 -1.37 31.21 -15.10
N ALA A 424 -0.64 30.20 -15.54
CA ALA A 424 0.69 30.41 -16.13
C ALA A 424 0.64 31.25 -17.42
N MET A 425 -0.29 30.97 -18.32
CA MET A 425 -0.51 31.76 -19.55
C MET A 425 -0.98 33.19 -19.26
N ARG A 426 -1.75 33.43 -18.17
CA ARG A 426 -2.08 34.79 -17.72
C ARG A 426 -0.84 35.55 -17.25
N PHE A 427 0.07 34.90 -16.50
CA PHE A 427 1.29 35.56 -16.06
C PHE A 427 2.21 35.92 -17.23
N LEU A 428 2.41 35.02 -18.20
CA LEU A 428 3.18 35.34 -19.41
C LEU A 428 2.58 36.53 -20.17
N LYS A 429 1.25 36.55 -20.38
CA LYS A 429 0.56 37.68 -21.02
C LYS A 429 0.77 38.98 -20.25
N HIS A 430 0.65 38.97 -18.93
CA HIS A 430 0.87 40.16 -18.10
C HIS A 430 2.32 40.68 -18.17
N ILE A 431 3.31 39.78 -18.20
CA ILE A 431 4.73 40.16 -18.43
C ILE A 431 4.88 40.87 -19.78
N ASN A 432 4.26 40.34 -20.83
CA ASN A 432 4.29 40.95 -22.16
C ASN A 432 3.57 42.33 -22.19
N GLU A 433 2.35 42.40 -21.66
CA GLU A 433 1.52 43.60 -21.60
C GLU A 433 2.13 44.74 -20.76
N THR A 434 2.96 44.42 -19.77
CA THR A 434 3.69 45.40 -18.96
C THR A 434 5.02 45.85 -19.58
N GLY A 435 5.31 45.48 -20.83
CA GLY A 435 6.51 45.89 -21.55
C GLY A 435 7.75 45.01 -21.31
N HIS A 436 7.59 43.89 -20.61
CA HIS A 436 8.67 42.93 -20.32
C HIS A 436 8.68 41.74 -21.29
N GLY A 437 8.02 41.82 -22.45
CA GLY A 437 7.94 40.73 -23.43
C GLY A 437 9.30 40.18 -23.89
N THR A 438 10.31 41.03 -23.96
CA THR A 438 11.68 40.70 -24.39
C THR A 438 12.51 39.96 -23.34
N VAL A 439 12.02 39.75 -22.11
CA VAL A 439 12.77 38.97 -21.11
C VAL A 439 12.85 37.50 -21.52
N PRO A 440 14.00 36.81 -21.30
CA PRO A 440 14.07 35.37 -21.48
C PRO A 440 13.06 34.64 -20.61
N PHE A 441 12.42 33.61 -21.15
CA PHE A 441 11.51 32.75 -20.40
C PHE A 441 12.25 32.00 -19.27
N LEU A 442 13.40 31.39 -19.61
CA LEU A 442 14.16 30.58 -18.69
C LEU A 442 15.26 31.41 -18.01
N SER A 443 15.21 31.54 -16.69
CA SER A 443 16.24 32.20 -15.89
C SER A 443 17.38 31.26 -15.43
N PHE A 444 17.30 29.97 -15.75
CA PHE A 444 18.38 29.00 -15.53
C PHE A 444 19.69 29.46 -16.19
N LYS A 445 20.80 29.36 -15.45
CA LYS A 445 22.17 29.71 -15.91
C LYS A 445 23.17 28.56 -15.69
N GLY A 446 22.68 27.37 -15.36
CA GLY A 446 23.53 26.18 -15.26
C GLY A 446 23.97 25.70 -16.64
N ASN A 447 24.89 24.74 -16.64
CA ASN A 447 25.54 24.25 -17.84
C ASN A 447 24.72 23.11 -18.47
N LEU A 448 24.06 23.38 -19.60
CA LEU A 448 23.28 22.41 -20.39
C LEU A 448 24.16 21.45 -21.24
N THR A 449 25.45 21.28 -20.93
CA THR A 449 26.32 20.34 -21.67
C THR A 449 25.83 18.90 -21.57
N ASP A 450 25.91 18.22 -22.70
CA ASP A 450 25.68 16.81 -22.92
C ASP A 450 26.09 15.96 -21.69
N ASP A 451 25.06 15.48 -21.03
CA ASP A 451 25.07 14.24 -20.27
C ASP A 451 24.51 13.17 -21.24
N ASN A 452 24.69 11.87 -21.00
CA ASN A 452 24.29 10.85 -21.98
C ASN A 452 22.76 10.62 -22.06
N TRP A 453 22.01 11.20 -21.13
CA TRP A 453 20.60 10.89 -20.85
C TRP A 453 19.59 12.05 -20.65
N PRO A 454 19.89 13.35 -20.88
CA PRO A 454 18.90 14.43 -20.74
C PRO A 454 18.01 14.48 -21.99
N ILE A 455 17.20 13.45 -22.19
CA ILE A 455 16.36 13.20 -23.39
C ILE A 455 15.49 14.42 -23.75
N PHE A 456 15.14 15.24 -22.76
CA PHE A 456 14.26 16.39 -22.90
C PHE A 456 14.95 17.75 -22.69
N ALA A 457 16.28 17.82 -22.74
CA ALA A 457 16.99 19.10 -22.70
C ALA A 457 16.66 19.96 -23.92
N ASP A 458 16.05 21.12 -23.68
CA ASP A 458 15.77 22.12 -24.70
C ASP A 458 16.90 23.17 -24.74
N HIS A 459 17.80 23.03 -25.71
CA HIS A 459 18.93 23.93 -25.90
C HIS A 459 18.53 25.30 -26.49
N GLU A 460 17.31 25.45 -27.03
CA GLU A 460 16.79 26.70 -27.58
C GLU A 460 15.94 27.49 -26.58
N LEU A 461 15.34 26.84 -25.58
CA LEU A 461 14.57 27.49 -24.53
C LEU A 461 15.30 28.66 -23.83
N PRO A 462 16.61 28.62 -23.52
CA PRO A 462 17.34 29.75 -22.96
C PRO A 462 17.35 31.00 -23.86
N ASN A 463 17.16 30.84 -25.16
CA ASN A 463 17.12 31.91 -26.16
C ASN A 463 15.70 32.45 -26.41
N LYS A 464 14.66 31.79 -25.88
CA LYS A 464 13.25 32.18 -26.08
C LYS A 464 12.84 33.30 -25.12
N THR A 465 12.27 34.37 -25.67
CA THR A 465 11.64 35.45 -24.90
C THR A 465 10.16 35.14 -24.62
N VAL A 466 9.57 35.82 -23.64
CA VAL A 466 8.15 35.65 -23.30
C VAL A 466 7.23 36.03 -24.46
N GLU A 467 7.52 37.12 -25.17
CA GLU A 467 6.77 37.55 -26.36
C GLU A 467 6.86 36.52 -27.50
N ALA A 468 8.03 35.90 -27.71
CA ALA A 468 8.22 34.90 -28.75
C ALA A 468 7.39 33.64 -28.48
N LEU A 469 7.41 33.12 -27.25
CA LEU A 469 6.58 31.96 -26.87
C LEU A 469 5.08 32.26 -26.97
N LEU A 470 4.64 33.47 -26.61
CA LEU A 470 3.23 33.85 -26.74
C LEU A 470 2.77 33.99 -28.19
N ALA A 471 3.68 34.24 -29.14
CA ALA A 471 3.40 34.26 -30.57
C ALA A 471 3.35 32.85 -31.19
N GLU A 472 3.86 31.81 -30.51
CA GLU A 472 3.85 30.44 -31.00
C GLU A 472 2.47 29.78 -30.81
N GLU A 473 1.70 29.69 -31.89
CA GLU A 473 0.36 29.11 -31.89
C GLU A 473 0.35 27.63 -31.40
N SER A 474 1.43 26.90 -31.66
CA SER A 474 1.67 25.53 -31.14
C SER A 474 1.71 25.53 -29.61
N PHE A 475 2.53 26.38 -28.99
CA PHE A 475 2.66 26.50 -27.54
C PHE A 475 1.33 26.84 -26.86
N VAL A 476 0.56 27.77 -27.44
CA VAL A 476 -0.78 28.12 -26.95
C VAL A 476 -1.74 26.93 -27.06
N LYS A 477 -1.76 26.22 -28.20
CA LYS A 477 -2.61 25.03 -28.43
C LYS A 477 -2.24 23.88 -27.50
N THR A 478 -0.96 23.62 -27.26
CA THR A 478 -0.47 22.57 -26.35
C THR A 478 -0.92 22.83 -24.92
N ASN A 479 -0.78 24.05 -24.41
CA ASN A 479 -1.21 24.40 -23.05
C ASN A 479 -2.73 24.39 -22.88
N ALA A 480 -3.49 24.70 -23.94
CA ALA A 480 -4.95 24.55 -23.97
C ALA A 480 -5.39 23.07 -24.06
N TYR A 481 -4.61 22.19 -24.71
CA TYR A 481 -4.83 20.75 -24.72
C TYR A 481 -4.60 20.16 -23.32
N ALA A 482 -3.44 20.45 -22.70
CA ALA A 482 -3.10 19.98 -21.35
C ALA A 482 -4.18 20.32 -20.33
N GLN A 483 -4.70 21.56 -20.38
CA GLN A 483 -5.73 22.01 -19.45
C GLN A 483 -7.02 21.19 -19.51
N LYS A 484 -7.38 20.62 -20.67
CA LYS A 484 -8.57 19.76 -20.79
C LYS A 484 -8.41 18.47 -20.00
N PHE A 485 -7.22 17.86 -20.03
CA PHE A 485 -6.94 16.63 -19.28
C PHE A 485 -6.81 16.90 -17.78
N ILE A 486 -6.19 18.01 -17.40
CA ILE A 486 -6.16 18.48 -16.01
C ILE A 486 -7.59 18.71 -15.50
N ASP A 487 -8.41 19.45 -16.25
CA ASP A 487 -9.81 19.71 -15.86
C ASP A 487 -10.62 18.41 -15.77
N ARG A 488 -10.45 17.49 -16.73
CA ARG A 488 -11.15 16.19 -16.73
C ARG A 488 -10.78 15.32 -15.53
N ASN A 489 -9.52 15.34 -15.09
CA ASN A 489 -9.12 14.63 -13.88
C ASN A 489 -9.60 15.32 -12.60
N VAL A 490 -9.66 16.65 -12.58
CA VAL A 490 -10.30 17.39 -11.49
C VAL A 490 -11.80 17.08 -11.42
N GLU A 491 -12.52 16.95 -12.54
CA GLU A 491 -13.92 16.51 -12.55
C GLU A 491 -14.08 15.14 -11.85
N ILE A 492 -13.25 14.14 -12.20
CA ILE A 492 -13.28 12.81 -11.56
C ILE A 492 -13.04 12.91 -10.04
N LEU A 493 -12.06 13.73 -9.61
CA LEU A 493 -11.79 13.95 -8.19
C LEU A 493 -12.93 14.72 -7.49
N LEU A 494 -13.59 15.67 -8.15
CA LEU A 494 -14.73 16.42 -7.60
C LEU A 494 -16.02 15.60 -7.57
N GLU A 495 -16.19 14.62 -8.46
CA GLU A 495 -17.29 13.63 -8.44
C GLU A 495 -17.14 12.64 -7.27
N GLU A 496 -15.90 12.25 -6.93
CA GLU A 496 -15.59 11.34 -5.83
C GLU A 496 -15.54 12.04 -4.46
N LEU A 497 -14.75 13.12 -4.35
CA LEU A 497 -14.38 13.75 -3.08
C LEU A 497 -15.46 14.73 -2.58
N PRO A 498 -15.68 14.84 -1.26
CA PRO A 498 -16.66 15.75 -0.65
C PRO A 498 -16.15 17.21 -0.62
N ILE A 499 -15.49 17.67 -1.69
CA ILE A 499 -14.86 18.99 -1.81
C ILE A 499 -15.42 19.79 -2.98
N SER A 500 -15.15 21.08 -3.00
CA SER A 500 -15.46 22.01 -4.09
C SER A 500 -14.21 22.39 -4.89
N ASP A 501 -14.38 23.04 -6.05
CA ASP A 501 -13.24 23.60 -6.80
C ASP A 501 -12.44 24.63 -5.97
N ALA A 502 -13.06 25.30 -4.98
CA ALA A 502 -12.36 26.22 -4.08
C ALA A 502 -11.36 25.51 -3.14
N ASP A 503 -11.52 24.20 -2.91
CA ASP A 503 -10.58 23.39 -2.14
C ASP A 503 -9.36 22.98 -2.97
N VAL A 504 -9.44 23.07 -4.30
CA VAL A 504 -8.38 22.74 -5.25
C VAL A 504 -7.35 23.88 -5.35
N LEU A 505 -6.07 23.55 -5.16
CA LEU A 505 -4.93 24.44 -5.32
C LEU A 505 -4.47 24.39 -6.77
N ARG A 506 -4.61 25.51 -7.48
CA ARG A 506 -4.23 25.66 -8.90
C ARG A 506 -2.78 26.15 -9.00
N VAL A 507 -1.86 25.23 -9.25
CA VAL A 507 -0.40 25.48 -9.30
C VAL A 507 -0.01 25.92 -10.73
N PRO A 508 0.61 27.09 -10.92
CA PRO A 508 1.02 27.54 -12.26
C PRO A 508 1.98 26.54 -12.93
N SER A 509 1.64 26.06 -14.11
CA SER A 509 2.45 25.08 -14.86
C SER A 509 2.26 25.24 -16.36
N LEU A 510 3.24 24.83 -17.16
CA LEU A 510 3.19 24.85 -18.62
C LEU A 510 3.70 23.53 -19.18
N TRP A 511 3.26 23.20 -20.40
CA TRP A 511 3.57 21.94 -21.06
C TRP A 511 4.19 22.16 -22.45
N ARG A 512 5.12 21.28 -22.81
CA ARG A 512 5.65 21.09 -24.17
C ARG A 512 5.05 19.85 -24.79
N ASP A 513 4.95 19.88 -26.11
CA ASP A 513 4.50 18.73 -26.90
C ASP A 513 5.72 17.85 -27.21
N GLN A 514 5.65 16.58 -26.81
CA GLN A 514 6.68 15.56 -27.01
C GLN A 514 6.07 14.32 -27.71
N THR A 515 5.00 14.53 -28.49
CA THR A 515 4.33 13.47 -29.25
C THR A 515 5.31 12.86 -30.26
N TYR A 516 5.73 11.63 -29.99
CA TYR A 516 6.75 10.92 -30.77
C TYR A 516 6.35 9.45 -30.97
N ASP A 517 6.81 8.85 -32.07
CA ASP A 517 6.70 7.42 -32.30
C ASP A 517 7.79 6.69 -31.52
N TRP A 518 7.55 6.49 -30.22
CA TRP A 518 8.47 5.83 -29.28
C TRP A 518 8.73 4.37 -29.69
N LEU A 519 9.77 4.18 -30.51
CA LEU A 519 10.17 2.87 -31.01
C LEU A 519 10.36 1.87 -29.86
N ALA A 520 9.66 0.75 -29.95
CA ALA A 520 10.00 -0.42 -29.15
C ALA A 520 11.40 -0.91 -29.55
N ASP A 521 12.23 -1.25 -28.56
CA ASP A 521 13.48 -1.93 -28.82
C ASP A 521 13.22 -3.28 -29.51
N PRO A 522 14.10 -3.74 -30.43
CA PRO A 522 13.95 -5.01 -31.13
C PRO A 522 14.28 -6.24 -30.23
N ASP A 523 14.19 -6.09 -28.90
CA ASP A 523 14.47 -7.11 -27.90
C ASP A 523 13.24 -7.98 -27.54
N GLY A 524 12.06 -7.58 -28.01
CA GLY A 524 10.80 -8.29 -27.77
C GLY A 524 10.06 -7.86 -26.50
N LEU A 525 10.52 -6.81 -25.82
CA LEU A 525 9.79 -6.17 -24.73
C LEU A 525 8.78 -5.13 -25.26
N PRO A 526 7.72 -4.80 -24.48
CA PRO A 526 6.91 -3.62 -24.75
C PRO A 526 7.75 -2.34 -24.65
N ALA A 527 7.45 -1.34 -25.48
CA ALA A 527 8.10 -0.04 -25.41
C ALA A 527 7.91 0.60 -24.02
N ARG A 528 9.00 1.13 -23.46
CA ARG A 528 9.00 1.80 -22.14
C ARG A 528 8.01 2.98 -22.10
N LEU A 529 8.10 3.83 -23.13
CA LEU A 529 7.16 4.90 -23.42
C LEU A 529 6.20 4.39 -24.51
N HIS A 530 4.89 4.49 -24.29
CA HIS A 530 3.90 4.01 -25.28
C HIS A 530 3.71 5.03 -26.39
N HIS A 531 3.49 4.58 -27.63
CA HIS A 531 3.05 5.46 -28.72
C HIS A 531 1.76 6.18 -28.34
N THR A 532 1.65 7.46 -28.69
CA THR A 532 0.40 8.21 -28.59
C THR A 532 -0.67 7.62 -29.52
N ILE A 533 -1.93 7.54 -29.07
CA ILE A 533 -3.03 7.09 -29.94
C ILE A 533 -3.38 8.14 -31.01
N PRO A 534 -3.86 7.74 -32.22
CA PRO A 534 -4.08 8.68 -33.32
C PRO A 534 -5.02 9.84 -32.97
N GLY A 535 -4.49 11.08 -33.05
CA GLY A 535 -5.23 12.32 -32.82
C GLY A 535 -5.00 12.94 -31.43
N GLU A 536 -4.44 12.19 -30.49
CA GLU A 536 -4.03 12.71 -29.18
C GLU A 536 -2.56 13.19 -29.20
N ARG A 537 -2.05 13.61 -28.03
CA ARG A 537 -0.69 14.08 -27.79
C ARG A 537 -0.11 13.51 -26.50
N GLN A 538 1.21 13.42 -26.43
CA GLN A 538 1.96 13.19 -25.20
C GLN A 538 2.76 14.44 -24.82
N LEU A 539 2.57 14.88 -23.58
CA LEU A 539 3.12 16.12 -23.06
C LEU A 539 4.13 15.88 -21.94
N GLN A 540 4.99 16.87 -21.73
CA GLN A 540 5.98 16.90 -20.66
C GLN A 540 6.05 18.32 -20.09
N GLY A 541 6.49 18.47 -18.84
CA GLY A 541 6.69 19.77 -18.21
C GLY A 541 7.55 20.71 -19.07
N PHE A 542 7.09 21.94 -19.28
CA PHE A 542 7.81 22.96 -20.06
C PHE A 542 8.97 23.58 -19.24
N PHE A 543 8.80 23.58 -17.92
CA PHE A 543 9.74 23.96 -16.87
C PHE A 543 9.42 23.08 -15.62
N PRO A 544 10.29 23.05 -14.58
CA PRO A 544 10.10 22.16 -13.43
C PRO A 544 8.71 22.23 -12.78
N LEU A 545 8.00 21.09 -12.78
CA LEU A 545 6.61 20.99 -12.37
C LEU A 545 6.45 21.00 -10.85
N ALA A 546 6.11 22.17 -10.32
CA ALA A 546 5.96 22.39 -8.88
C ALA A 546 4.92 21.54 -8.13
N VAL A 547 4.07 20.74 -8.81
CA VAL A 547 3.19 19.74 -8.17
C VAL A 547 3.93 18.43 -7.83
N ASN A 548 5.00 18.13 -8.55
CA ASN A 548 5.86 16.96 -8.38
C ASN A 548 6.98 17.27 -7.34
N GLY A 549 6.61 17.83 -6.20
CA GLY A 549 7.53 18.18 -5.11
C GLY A 549 7.41 17.29 -3.88
N LEU A 550 8.38 17.34 -2.98
CA LEU A 550 8.40 16.50 -1.77
C LEU A 550 7.72 17.19 -0.58
N VAL A 551 6.62 16.58 -0.10
CA VAL A 551 5.88 17.01 1.10
C VAL A 551 6.54 16.43 2.37
N LEU A 552 7.25 17.27 3.11
CA LEU A 552 7.92 16.94 4.38
C LEU A 552 7.19 17.60 5.56
N ASP A 553 6.13 16.94 6.04
CA ASP A 553 5.19 17.46 7.04
C ASP A 553 4.58 18.83 6.62
N GLN A 554 4.94 19.94 7.28
CA GLN A 554 4.52 21.30 6.90
C GLN A 554 5.53 22.02 5.98
N HIS A 555 6.54 21.33 5.49
CA HIS A 555 7.50 21.85 4.52
C HIS A 555 7.23 21.29 3.13
N TYR A 556 7.39 22.15 2.13
CA TYR A 556 7.25 21.76 0.73
C TYR A 556 8.57 22.00 0.00
N ILE A 557 9.27 20.91 -0.35
CA ILE A 557 10.53 20.96 -1.12
C ILE A 557 10.14 20.95 -2.60
N CYS A 558 10.10 22.13 -3.19
CA CYS A 558 9.53 22.39 -4.50
C CYS A 558 10.61 22.36 -5.60
N PRO A 559 10.36 21.70 -6.75
CA PRO A 559 11.12 21.91 -7.98
C PRO A 559 11.24 23.40 -8.29
N LYS A 560 12.44 23.88 -8.64
CA LYS A 560 12.68 25.30 -8.88
C LYS A 560 12.28 25.67 -10.32
N PRO A 561 11.31 26.56 -10.54
CA PRO A 561 10.70 26.73 -11.87
C PRO A 561 11.58 27.47 -12.88
N PHE A 562 12.60 28.21 -12.43
CA PHE A 562 13.50 29.02 -13.28
C PHE A 562 12.75 29.91 -14.29
N GLY A 563 11.68 30.55 -13.85
CA GLY A 563 10.80 31.38 -14.66
C GLY A 563 11.41 32.72 -15.10
N PRO A 564 10.64 33.50 -15.88
CA PRO A 564 11.07 34.81 -16.37
C PRO A 564 11.22 35.78 -15.20
N ARG A 565 12.29 36.59 -15.25
CA ARG A 565 12.59 37.58 -14.22
C ARG A 565 12.14 38.97 -14.61
N VAL A 566 11.25 39.54 -13.81
CA VAL A 566 10.78 40.94 -13.90
C VAL A 566 11.21 41.64 -12.62
N ASP A 567 11.85 42.81 -12.74
CA ASP A 567 12.44 43.57 -11.62
C ASP A 567 13.34 42.72 -10.69
N GLY A 568 14.05 41.76 -11.28
CA GLY A 568 14.93 40.82 -10.58
C GLY A 568 14.22 39.63 -9.91
N VAL A 569 12.88 39.59 -9.88
CA VAL A 569 12.07 38.54 -9.26
C VAL A 569 11.62 37.52 -10.29
N ASP A 570 11.83 36.22 -10.01
CA ASP A 570 11.27 35.11 -10.79
C ASP A 570 9.76 35.05 -10.56
N VAL A 571 8.98 35.26 -11.63
CA VAL A 571 7.52 35.37 -11.52
C VAL A 571 6.89 34.02 -11.18
N PHE A 572 7.39 32.91 -11.71
CA PHE A 572 6.82 31.59 -11.38
C PHE A 572 7.19 31.17 -9.97
N GLU A 573 8.43 31.35 -9.54
CA GLU A 573 8.86 31.05 -8.15
C GLU A 573 8.00 31.82 -7.14
N ARG A 574 7.71 33.10 -7.41
CA ARG A 574 6.84 33.94 -6.57
C ARG A 574 5.40 33.44 -6.51
N GLU A 575 4.75 33.19 -7.66
CA GLU A 575 3.33 32.81 -7.67
C GLU A 575 3.10 31.37 -7.21
N ILE A 576 3.98 30.43 -7.54
CA ILE A 576 3.98 29.07 -6.99
C ILE A 576 4.18 29.11 -5.47
N GLY A 577 5.15 29.90 -5.00
CA GLY A 577 5.43 30.07 -3.57
C GLY A 577 4.21 30.56 -2.79
N LYS A 578 3.40 31.47 -3.36
CA LYS A 578 2.13 31.92 -2.75
C LYS A 578 1.13 30.78 -2.62
N VAL A 579 0.88 29.99 -3.67
CA VAL A 579 -0.13 28.90 -3.65
C VAL A 579 0.12 27.93 -2.49
N TYR A 580 1.37 27.51 -2.29
CA TYR A 580 1.73 26.62 -1.18
C TYR A 580 1.77 27.33 0.18
N THR A 581 2.21 28.59 0.25
CA THR A 581 2.22 29.37 1.51
C THR A 581 0.80 29.64 2.01
N GLU A 582 -0.13 30.00 1.11
CA GLU A 582 -1.55 30.18 1.39
C GLU A 582 -2.25 28.85 1.75
N ALA A 583 -1.72 27.71 1.30
CA ALA A 583 -2.12 26.38 1.75
C ALA A 583 -1.54 25.98 3.13
N GLY A 584 -0.62 26.78 3.70
CA GLY A 584 -0.02 26.59 5.02
C GLY A 584 1.37 25.96 5.04
N PHE A 585 2.06 25.86 3.89
CA PHE A 585 3.38 25.23 3.77
C PHE A 585 4.54 26.22 3.81
N ASN A 586 5.64 25.78 4.44
CA ASN A 586 6.94 26.43 4.35
C ASN A 586 7.66 25.95 3.08
N VAL A 587 7.67 26.75 2.02
CA VAL A 587 8.25 26.38 0.71
C VAL A 587 9.77 26.55 0.70
N VAL A 588 10.48 25.56 0.17
CA VAL A 588 11.91 25.62 -0.15
C VAL A 588 12.10 25.14 -1.60
N PHE A 589 12.60 26.01 -2.46
CA PHE A 589 12.92 25.64 -3.85
C PHE A 589 14.29 24.97 -3.95
N ILE A 590 14.36 23.82 -4.62
CA ILE A 590 15.60 23.08 -4.91
C ILE A 590 15.85 23.06 -6.43
N ASP A 591 17.10 23.20 -6.86
CA ASP A 591 17.48 23.04 -8.26
C ASP A 591 17.58 21.54 -8.59
N ASP A 592 16.61 21.07 -9.37
CA ASP A 592 16.55 19.73 -9.93
C ASP A 592 16.65 19.70 -11.47
N TYR A 593 16.89 20.85 -12.12
CA TYR A 593 16.70 21.04 -13.56
C TYR A 593 17.52 20.05 -14.39
N MET A 594 18.82 19.92 -14.07
CA MET A 594 19.72 19.01 -14.79
C MET A 594 19.74 17.58 -14.22
N SER A 595 19.28 17.39 -12.98
CA SER A 595 19.23 16.06 -12.36
C SER A 595 18.00 15.27 -12.78
N HIS A 596 16.82 15.89 -12.84
CA HIS A 596 15.53 15.22 -13.05
C HIS A 596 14.71 15.85 -14.18
N HIS A 597 14.51 17.18 -14.20
CA HIS A 597 13.58 17.84 -15.14
C HIS A 597 13.85 17.51 -16.61
N VAL A 598 15.09 17.71 -17.08
CA VAL A 598 15.51 17.38 -18.46
C VAL A 598 15.55 15.87 -18.76
N ARG A 599 15.28 15.02 -17.77
CA ARG A 599 15.15 13.56 -17.87
C ARG A 599 13.70 13.07 -17.75
N GLY A 600 12.74 13.97 -17.47
CA GLY A 600 11.29 13.68 -17.57
C GLY A 600 10.51 13.59 -16.25
N GLY A 601 11.07 14.04 -15.13
CA GLY A 601 10.40 14.07 -13.83
C GLY A 601 11.05 15.10 -12.90
N GLU A 602 10.61 15.24 -11.65
CA GLU A 602 11.11 16.29 -10.74
C GLU A 602 11.54 15.70 -9.37
N VAL A 603 11.65 16.56 -8.34
CA VAL A 603 11.95 16.17 -6.95
C VAL A 603 11.16 14.95 -6.46
N HIS A 604 9.86 14.86 -6.74
CA HIS A 604 9.05 13.73 -6.27
C HIS A 604 9.49 12.43 -6.94
N CYS A 605 9.59 12.37 -8.28
CA CYS A 605 10.10 11.20 -8.99
C CYS A 605 11.50 10.75 -8.51
N GLY A 606 12.37 11.72 -8.16
CA GLY A 606 13.72 11.48 -7.63
C GLY A 606 13.82 11.08 -6.15
N THR A 607 12.70 11.06 -5.42
CA THR A 607 12.63 10.73 -3.98
C THR A 607 11.52 9.70 -3.70
N ASN A 608 11.46 9.17 -2.50
CA ASN A 608 10.34 8.35 -2.02
C ASN A 608 10.22 8.54 -0.49
N SER A 609 9.08 8.23 0.12
CA SER A 609 8.84 8.49 1.55
C SER A 609 8.50 7.24 2.36
N LEU A 610 9.35 6.90 3.31
CA LEU A 610 8.98 5.95 4.37
C LEU A 610 8.22 6.72 5.45
N ARG A 611 7.01 6.28 5.76
CA ARG A 611 6.15 6.88 6.79
C ARG A 611 5.93 5.90 7.93
N HIS A 612 5.48 6.42 9.07
CA HIS A 612 5.24 5.58 10.24
C HIS A 612 4.12 4.55 9.98
N THR A 613 4.35 3.32 10.43
CA THR A 613 3.48 2.16 10.21
C THR A 613 2.51 1.91 11.38
N ASN A 614 2.49 2.81 12.38
CA ASN A 614 1.72 2.69 13.62
C ASN A 614 0.24 3.07 13.46
N VAL A 615 -0.43 2.49 12.46
CA VAL A 615 -1.83 2.80 12.11
C VAL A 615 -2.75 1.66 12.53
N GLU A 616 -3.82 1.98 13.26
CA GLU A 616 -4.82 1.01 13.75
C GLU A 616 -5.99 0.88 12.76
N TRP A 617 -5.72 0.37 11.54
CA TRP A 617 -6.68 0.34 10.43
C TRP A 617 -8.02 -0.36 10.74
N TRP A 618 -8.05 -1.22 11.77
CA TRP A 618 -9.23 -1.95 12.21
C TRP A 618 -10.20 -1.11 13.05
N LYS A 619 -9.77 0.02 13.62
CA LYS A 619 -10.67 0.90 14.36
C LYS A 619 -11.65 1.61 13.42
N THR A 620 -12.78 2.00 13.98
CA THR A 620 -13.70 2.98 13.40
C THR A 620 -13.42 4.33 14.04
N ASN A 621 -13.32 5.38 13.22
CA ASN A 621 -13.30 6.77 13.70
C ASN A 621 -14.66 7.20 14.27
#